data_AF-N6TW09-F1
#
_entry.id   AF-N6TW09-F1
#
_cell.length_a   1.000
_cell.length_b   1.000
_cell.length_c   1.000
_cell.angle_alpha   90.00
_cell.angle_beta   90.00
_cell.angle_gamma   90.00
#
_symmetry.space_group_name_H-M   'P 1'
#
loop_
_entity.id
_entity.type
_entity.pdbx_description
1 polymer ?
#
loop_
_entity_poly.entity_id
_entity_poly.type
_entity_poly.pdbx_seq_one_letter_code
_entity_poly.pdbx_strand_id
1 'polypeptide(L)' 'MEAKLRKHLDRVQKWSRTWKMEFNPAKTQAIVFTDKGTSLPDQLVLAGQRLPSRPQITYLGLIYD' A
#
# COMPACT_ATOMS: atom_id res chain seq x y z
N MET A 1 9.55 6.68 10.76
CA MET A 1 9.48 6.48 9.29
C MET A 1 8.02 6.38 8.81
N GLU A 2 7.14 5.78 9.61
CA GLU A 2 5.71 5.55 9.32
C GLU A 2 4.86 6.82 9.06
N ALA A 3 5.11 7.92 9.77
CA ALA A 3 4.31 9.15 9.64
C ALA A 3 4.40 9.81 8.26
N LYS A 4 5.56 9.71 7.59
CA LYS A 4 5.72 10.22 6.21
C LYS A 4 4.94 9.36 5.23
N LEU A 5 5.04 8.03 5.36
CA LEU A 5 4.36 7.09 4.48
C LEU A 5 2.84 7.23 4.57
N ARG A 6 2.29 7.37 5.77
CA ARG A 6 0.86 7.63 5.97
C ARG A 6 0.39 8.91 5.28
N LYS A 7 1.15 10.01 5.43
CA LYS A 7 0.85 11.27 4.74
C LYS A 7 0.86 11.13 3.20
N HIS A 8 1.72 10.27 2.65
CA HIS A 8 1.73 9.98 1.22
C HIS A 8 0.51 9.15 0.80
N LEU A 9 0.13 8.14 1.58
CA LEU A 9 -1.08 7.35 1.33
C LEU A 9 -2.36 8.20 1.39
N ASP A 10 -2.47 9.11 2.36
CA ASP A 10 -3.58 10.06 2.45
C ASP A 10 -3.67 10.98 1.23
N ARG A 11 -2.52 11.43 0.71
CA ARG A 11 -2.47 12.24 -0.53
C ARG A 11 -2.93 11.44 -1.75
N VAL A 12 -2.48 10.19 -1.86
CA VAL A 12 -2.87 9.28 -2.94
C VAL A 12 -4.37 8.97 -2.88
N GLN A 13 -4.92 8.78 -1.69
CA GLN A 13 -6.36 8.61 -1.49
C GLN A 13 -7.15 9.88 -1.82
N LYS A 14 -6.63 11.06 -1.46
CA LYS A 14 -7.29 12.33 -1.85
C LYS A 14 -7.28 12.52 -3.36
N TRP A 15 -6.15 12.22 -4.01
CA TRP A 15 -6.04 12.24 -5.47
C TRP A 15 -7.06 11.28 -6.10
N SER A 16 -7.13 10.03 -5.65
CA SER A 16 -8.04 9.05 -6.23
C SER A 16 -9.50 9.47 -6.13
N ARG A 17 -9.88 10.12 -5.03
CA ARG A 17 -11.21 10.73 -4.85
C ARG A 17 -11.46 11.89 -5.81
N THR A 18 -10.51 12.81 -5.94
CA THR A 18 -10.62 13.94 -6.89
C THR A 18 -10.87 13.45 -8.32
N TRP A 19 -10.21 12.36 -8.71
CA TRP A 19 -10.31 11.79 -10.05
C TRP A 19 -11.42 10.73 -10.19
N LYS A 20 -12.23 10.47 -9.15
CA LYS A 20 -13.26 9.41 -9.13
C LYS A 20 -12.72 8.00 -9.42
N MET A 21 -11.45 7.76 -9.09
CA MET A 21 -10.75 6.49 -9.27
C MET A 21 -10.42 5.85 -7.90
N GLU A 22 -11.40 5.78 -6.99
CA GLU A 22 -11.17 5.33 -5.63
C GLU A 22 -10.61 3.89 -5.58
N PHE A 23 -9.55 3.70 -4.79
CA PHE A 23 -9.00 2.37 -4.55
C PHE A 23 -9.98 1.55 -3.72
N ASN A 24 -10.09 0.26 -4.03
CA ASN A 24 -10.82 -0.68 -3.18
C ASN A 24 -9.85 -1.27 -2.15
N PRO A 25 -9.85 -0.79 -0.89
CA PRO A 25 -8.91 -1.26 0.12
C PRO A 25 -9.03 -2.78 0.41
N ALA A 26 -10.20 -3.39 0.25
CA ALA A 26 -10.39 -4.83 0.43
C ALA A 26 -9.70 -5.68 -0.66
N LYS A 27 -9.46 -5.12 -1.84
CA LYS A 27 -8.72 -5.76 -2.94
C LYS A 27 -7.26 -5.28 -3.04
N THR A 28 -6.84 -4.39 -2.16
CA THR A 28 -5.50 -3.79 -2.21
C THR A 28 -4.57 -4.58 -1.30
N GLN A 29 -3.35 -4.82 -1.78
CA GLN A 29 -2.30 -5.51 -1.05
C GLN A 29 -1.04 -4.65 -1.09
N ALA A 30 -0.15 -4.85 -0.11
CA ALA A 30 1.12 -4.14 -0.06
C ALA A 30 2.29 -5.12 -0.18
N ILE A 31 3.28 -4.74 -0.98
CA ILE A 31 4.60 -5.36 -1.05
C ILE A 31 5.65 -4.28 -0.80
N VAL A 32 6.73 -4.64 -0.11
CA VAL A 32 7.80 -3.70 0.25
C VAL A 32 9.12 -4.27 -0.21
N PHE A 33 9.75 -3.59 -1.16
CA PHE A 33 11.08 -3.94 -1.62
C PHE A 33 12.11 -3.22 -0.75
N THR A 34 12.98 -3.98 -0.08
CA THR A 34 14.07 -3.43 0.73
C THR A 34 15.31 -4.31 0.64
N ASP A 35 16.48 -3.71 0.45
CA ASP A 35 17.78 -4.39 0.34
C ASP A 35 18.28 -4.92 1.70
N LYS A 36 17.96 -4.20 2.77
CA LYS A 36 18.24 -4.62 4.15
C LYS A 36 16.93 -5.08 4.76
N GLY A 37 16.93 -6.21 5.48
CA GLY A 37 15.79 -6.80 6.21
C GLY A 37 15.17 -5.89 7.28
N THR A 38 14.83 -4.67 6.88
CA THR A 38 14.13 -3.65 7.63
C THR A 38 12.73 -4.19 7.79
N SER A 39 12.32 -4.36 9.03
CA SER A 39 10.99 -4.81 9.41
C SER A 39 9.95 -4.09 8.56
N LEU A 40 9.08 -4.87 7.92
CA LEU A 40 7.93 -4.37 7.18
C LEU A 40 7.21 -3.31 8.04
N PRO A 41 6.80 -2.15 7.49
CA PRO A 41 5.97 -1.23 8.23
C PRO A 41 4.70 -1.96 8.65
N ASP A 42 4.55 -2.17 9.96
CA ASP A 42 3.59 -3.10 10.57
C ASP A 42 2.13 -2.65 10.32
N GLN A 43 1.92 -1.38 9.96
CA GLN A 43 0.60 -0.82 9.68
C GLN A 43 0.56 0.10 8.46
N LEU A 44 0.36 -0.48 7.29
CA LEU A 44 -0.14 0.26 6.13
C LEU A 44 -1.67 0.38 6.23
N VAL A 45 -2.16 1.62 6.32
CA VAL A 45 -3.59 1.91 6.39
C VAL A 45 -3.98 2.74 5.17
N LEU A 46 -4.96 2.25 4.42
CA LEU A 46 -5.57 2.95 3.29
C LEU A 46 -7.08 3.05 3.51
N ALA A 47 -7.64 4.25 3.42
CA ALA A 47 -9.07 4.50 3.64
C ALA A 47 -9.62 3.94 4.97
N GLY A 48 -8.80 3.93 6.02
CA GLY A 48 -9.17 3.40 7.33
C GLY A 48 -9.11 1.88 7.47
N GLN A 49 -8.76 1.16 6.40
CA GLN A 49 -8.55 -0.29 6.43
C GLN A 49 -7.06 -0.63 6.43
N ARG A 50 -6.69 -1.67 7.18
CA ARG A 50 -5.32 -2.20 7.19
C ARG A 50 -5.09 -3.00 5.92
N LEU A 51 -4.03 -2.69 5.19
CA LEU A 51 -3.63 -3.42 4.02
C LEU A 51 -2.85 -4.67 4.42
N PRO A 52 -3.19 -5.85 3.89
CA PRO A 52 -2.38 -7.04 4.10
C PRO A 52 -1.04 -6.88 3.37
N SER A 53 0.05 -6.96 4.12
CA SER A 53 1.39 -7.07 3.55
C SER A 53 1.62 -8.51 3.10
N ARG A 54 2.09 -8.70 1.87
CA ARG A 54 2.44 -10.01 1.30
C ARG A 54 3.89 -9.96 0.82
N PRO A 55 4.67 -11.03 1.05
CA PRO A 55 6.02 -11.13 0.51
C PRO A 55 5.99 -11.28 -1.01
N GLN A 56 4.92 -11.86 -1.56
CA GLN A 56 4.75 -12.05 -2.99
C GLN A 56 3.38 -11.57 -3.46
N ILE A 57 3.31 -10.87 -4.59
CA ILE A 57 2.06 -10.42 -5.22
C ILE A 57 2.07 -10.67 -6.74
N THR A 58 0.92 -11.02 -7.31
CA THR A 58 0.75 -11.07 -8.76
C THR A 58 0.03 -9.81 -9.23
N TYR A 59 0.66 -9.08 -10.15
CA TYR A 59 0.07 -7.88 -10.76
C TYR A 59 0.25 -7.91 -12.27
N LEU A 60 -0.88 -7.88 -12.99
CA LEU A 60 -0.93 -7.94 -14.46
C LEU A 60 -0.18 -9.14 -15.08
N GLY A 61 -0.21 -10.29 -14.40
CA GLY A 61 0.48 -11.52 -14.85
C GLY A 61 1.97 -11.59 -14.49
N LEU A 62 2.51 -10.56 -13.85
CA LEU A 62 3.87 -10.56 -13.30
C LEU A 62 3.83 -10.90 -11.82
N ILE A 63 4.79 -11.71 -11.36
CA ILE A 63 4.97 -12.06 -9.95
C ILE A 63 6.09 -11.16 -9.41
N TYR A 64 5.80 -10.49 -8.30
CA TYR A 64 6.74 -9.67 -7.55
C TYR A 64 7.01 -10.35 -6.22
N ASP A 65 8.29 -10.47 -5.85
CA ASP A 65 8.82 -11.07 -4.62
C ASP A 65 9.88 -10.14 -4.00
#